data_AF-A0A261KS75-F1
#
_entry.id   AF-A0A261KS75-F1
#
_cell.length_a   1.000
_cell.length_b   1.000
_cell.length_c   1.000
_cell.angle_alpha   90.00
_cell.angle_beta   90.00
_cell.angle_gamma   90.00
#
_symmetry.space_group_name_H-M   'P 1'
#
loop_
_entity.id
_entity.type
_entity.pdbx_description
1 polymer ?
#
loop_
_entity_poly.entity_id
_entity_poly.type
_entity_poly.pdbx_seq_one_letter_code
_entity_poly.pdbx_strand_id
1 'polypeptide(L)'
;MNRIRIAKDKADLVKALTESEGKTGPFKTYADVMVFAASLAIKKKQRVPLTEISPREPGPINIEVFWSRGYESIIKLIAIADTRDTKILCQTNEEIEENRIKIFEEYANGGLEILRDELRGAVNYSERLLLVLISERYQKPQPETEFDLTKFLG
;
A
#
# COMPACT_ATOMS: atom_id res chain seq x y z
N MET A 1 0.58 -18.96 12.34
CA MET A 1 -0.04 -17.64 12.60
C MET A 1 0.71 -16.60 11.80
N ASN A 2 0.08 -16.06 10.77
CA ASN A 2 0.78 -15.24 9.78
C ASN A 2 1.09 -13.85 10.31
N ARG A 3 2.12 -13.20 9.79
CA ARG A 3 2.47 -11.82 10.14
C ARG A 3 2.83 -11.08 8.87
N ILE A 4 2.35 -9.86 8.76
CA ILE A 4 2.71 -8.95 7.69
C ILE A 4 4.03 -8.27 8.08
N ARG A 5 5.03 -8.43 7.23
CA ARG A 5 6.39 -7.95 7.41
C ARG A 5 6.53 -6.51 6.92
N ILE A 6 7.43 -5.79 7.58
CA ILE A 6 7.80 -4.42 7.21
C ILE A 6 9.28 -4.44 6.87
N ALA A 7 9.65 -3.81 5.76
CA ALA A 7 11.05 -3.71 5.37
C ALA A 7 11.84 -2.87 6.37
N LYS A 8 13.03 -3.32 6.72
CA LYS A 8 13.89 -2.72 7.74
C LYS A 8 14.24 -1.26 7.44
N ASP A 9 14.49 -0.94 6.17
CA ASP A 9 14.83 0.40 5.68
C ASP A 9 13.65 1.39 5.69
N LYS A 10 12.44 0.90 5.96
CA LYS A 10 11.19 1.70 5.94
C LYS A 10 10.49 1.74 7.29
N ALA A 11 11.00 1.03 8.29
CA ALA A 11 10.43 0.96 9.64
C ALA A 11 10.29 2.36 10.28
N ASP A 12 11.32 3.21 10.18
CA ASP A 12 11.29 4.56 10.74
C ASP A 12 10.24 5.45 10.06
N LEU A 13 10.02 5.29 8.76
CA LEU A 13 8.97 6.01 8.03
C LEU A 13 7.59 5.57 8.52
N VAL A 14 7.34 4.27 8.64
CA VAL A 14 6.07 3.74 9.16
C VAL A 14 5.82 4.26 10.57
N LYS A 15 6.85 4.30 11.42
CA LYS A 15 6.76 4.86 12.76
C LYS A 15 6.42 6.35 12.75
N ALA A 16 7.06 7.12 11.88
CA ALA A 16 6.84 8.57 11.81
C ALA A 16 5.48 8.95 11.19
N LEU A 17 4.91 8.07 10.36
CA LEU A 17 3.56 8.22 9.80
C LEU A 17 2.45 7.83 10.78
N THR A 18 2.80 7.18 11.89
CA THR A 18 1.83 6.73 12.89
C THR A 18 1.75 7.74 14.03
N GLU A 19 0.53 8.07 14.45
CA GLU A 19 0.25 8.91 15.60
C GLU A 19 0.89 8.31 16.86
N SER A 20 1.61 9.14 17.61
CA SER A 20 2.16 8.78 18.91
C SER A 20 2.15 9.98 19.83
N GLU A 21 2.39 9.80 21.13
CA GLU A 21 2.51 10.92 22.06
C GLU A 21 3.56 11.94 21.55
N GLY A 22 3.12 13.18 21.33
CA GLY A 22 3.94 14.27 20.81
C GLY A 22 4.24 14.22 19.29
N LYS A 23 3.67 13.29 18.51
CA LYS A 23 3.82 13.23 17.05
C LYS A 23 2.48 13.13 16.32
N THR A 24 2.27 14.04 15.37
CA THR A 24 1.05 14.17 14.56
C THR A 24 1.08 13.30 13.30
N GLY A 25 1.40 12.02 13.47
CA GLY A 25 1.35 11.05 12.38
C GLY A 25 -0.10 10.94 11.82
N PRO A 26 -0.29 10.93 10.49
CA PRO A 26 -1.63 10.93 9.88
C PRO A 26 -2.43 9.63 10.09
N PHE A 27 -1.78 8.55 10.52
CA PHE A 27 -2.39 7.23 10.67
C PHE A 27 -2.43 6.79 12.13
N LYS A 28 -3.49 6.09 12.54
CA LYS A 28 -3.65 5.64 13.93
C LYS A 28 -2.76 4.44 14.27
N THR A 29 -2.48 3.58 13.28
CA THR A 29 -1.67 2.37 13.48
C THR A 29 -0.78 2.05 12.29
N TYR A 30 0.25 1.24 12.54
CA TYR A 30 1.12 0.70 11.50
C TYR A 30 0.33 -0.06 10.42
N ALA A 31 -0.76 -0.76 10.78
CA ALA A 31 -1.61 -1.46 9.81
C ALA A 31 -2.27 -0.47 8.83
N ASP A 32 -2.74 0.68 9.33
CA ASP A 32 -3.35 1.72 8.49
C ASP A 32 -2.32 2.29 7.50
N VAL A 33 -1.08 2.52 7.95
CA VAL A 33 0.03 2.95 7.08
C VAL A 33 0.30 1.92 5.98
N MET A 34 0.42 0.64 6.35
CA MET A 34 0.74 -0.44 5.40
C MET A 34 -0.35 -0.60 4.33
N VAL A 35 -1.62 -0.55 4.73
CA VAL A 35 -2.75 -0.66 3.78
C VAL A 35 -2.82 0.54 2.85
N PHE A 36 -2.60 1.76 3.38
CA PHE A 36 -2.55 2.96 2.55
C PHE A 36 -1.41 2.90 1.54
N ALA A 37 -0.20 2.52 1.99
CA ALA A 37 0.96 2.36 1.12
C ALA A 37 0.69 1.32 0.02
N ALA A 38 0.16 0.14 0.36
CA ALA A 38 -0.14 -0.88 -0.65
C ALA A 38 -1.17 -0.41 -1.68
N SER A 39 -2.20 0.32 -1.23
CA SER A 39 -3.23 0.88 -2.09
C SER A 39 -2.67 1.96 -3.05
N LEU A 40 -1.76 2.81 -2.56
CA LEU A 40 -1.06 3.79 -3.38
C LEU A 40 -0.16 3.10 -4.42
N ALA A 41 0.57 2.08 -4.00
CA ALA A 41 1.51 1.34 -4.84
C ALA A 41 0.82 0.63 -6.00
N ILE A 42 -0.31 -0.04 -5.75
CA ILE A 42 -1.03 -0.73 -6.82
C ILE A 42 -1.64 0.24 -7.82
N LYS A 43 -2.12 1.41 -7.38
CA LYS A 43 -2.58 2.49 -8.27
C LYS A 43 -1.45 2.96 -9.20
N LYS A 44 -0.24 3.12 -8.65
CA LYS A 44 0.97 3.53 -9.41
C LYS A 44 1.68 2.35 -10.08
N LYS A 45 1.14 1.12 -9.96
CA LYS A 45 1.71 -0.13 -10.49
C LYS A 45 3.17 -0.38 -10.05
N GLN A 46 3.52 0.01 -8.83
CA GLN A 46 4.85 -0.18 -8.27
C GLN A 46 4.83 -1.30 -7.23
N ARG A 47 5.46 -2.43 -7.56
CA ARG A 47 5.62 -3.58 -6.67
C ARG A 47 7.11 -3.78 -6.41
N VAL A 48 7.50 -3.83 -5.14
CA VAL A 48 8.92 -3.91 -4.75
C VAL A 48 9.12 -5.08 -3.80
N PRO A 49 9.96 -6.07 -4.15
CA PRO A 49 10.25 -7.22 -3.30
C PRO A 49 10.74 -6.83 -1.91
N LEU A 50 10.34 -7.57 -0.88
CA LEU A 50 10.92 -7.44 0.45
C LEU A 50 12.28 -8.16 0.50
N THR A 51 13.30 -7.45 1.00
CA THR A 51 14.66 -7.99 1.17
C THR A 51 14.97 -8.24 2.64
N GLU A 52 15.09 -7.17 3.43
CA GLU A 52 15.37 -7.24 4.87
C GLU A 52 14.13 -6.87 5.67
N ILE A 53 13.79 -7.70 6.67
CA ILE A 53 12.66 -7.48 7.57
C ILE A 53 13.14 -6.69 8.79
N SER A 54 12.37 -5.70 9.25
CA SER A 54 12.69 -4.97 10.47
C SER A 54 12.66 -5.88 11.70
N PRO A 55 13.78 -6.04 12.44
CA PRO A 55 13.78 -6.73 13.73
C PRO A 55 13.36 -5.79 14.88
N ARG A 56 13.20 -4.49 14.60
CA ARG A 56 12.90 -3.43 15.58
C ARG A 56 11.54 -2.84 15.30
N GLU A 57 10.98 -2.12 16.27
CA GLU A 57 9.68 -1.49 16.13
C GLU A 57 9.65 -0.41 15.02
N PRO A 58 8.70 -0.45 14.08
CA PRO A 58 7.65 -1.45 13.93
C PRO A 58 8.17 -2.78 13.35
N GLY A 59 7.98 -3.85 14.11
CA GLY A 59 8.26 -5.22 13.66
C GLY A 59 7.09 -5.81 12.89
N PRO A 60 7.14 -7.10 12.49
CA PRO A 60 6.05 -7.75 11.79
C PRO A 60 4.73 -7.66 12.56
N ILE A 61 3.64 -7.30 11.90
CA ILE A 61 2.32 -7.09 12.51
C ILE A 61 1.51 -8.39 12.41
N ASN A 62 0.83 -8.80 13.47
CA ASN A 62 -0.08 -9.95 13.40
C ASN A 62 -1.20 -9.66 12.38
N ILE A 63 -1.44 -10.58 11.46
CA ILE A 63 -2.45 -10.43 10.41
C ILE A 63 -3.88 -10.23 10.98
N GLU A 64 -4.16 -10.70 12.19
CA GLU A 64 -5.43 -10.45 12.91
C GLU A 64 -5.71 -8.97 13.17
N VAL A 65 -4.66 -8.15 13.27
CA VAL A 65 -4.82 -6.68 13.37
C VAL A 65 -5.45 -6.11 12.09
N PHE A 66 -5.19 -6.72 10.93
CA PHE A 66 -5.77 -6.31 9.65
C PHE A 66 -7.21 -6.81 9.52
N TRP A 67 -7.47 -8.07 9.91
CA TRP A 67 -8.83 -8.64 9.89
C TRP A 67 -9.78 -7.90 10.82
N SER A 68 -9.37 -7.65 12.07
CA SER A 68 -10.18 -6.91 13.05
C SER A 68 -10.51 -5.47 12.62
N ARG A 69 -9.71 -4.89 11.70
CA ARG A 69 -9.93 -3.58 11.10
C ARG A 69 -10.70 -3.61 9.77
N GLY A 70 -11.06 -4.80 9.28
CA GLY A 70 -11.78 -4.97 8.02
C GLY A 70 -10.92 -4.84 6.76
N TYR A 71 -9.59 -4.91 6.87
CA TYR A 71 -8.67 -4.75 5.74
C TYR A 71 -8.48 -6.01 4.88
N GLU A 72 -9.06 -7.13 5.28
CA GLU A 72 -9.02 -8.38 4.53
C GLU A 72 -9.49 -8.21 3.07
N SER A 73 -10.57 -7.46 2.87
CA SER A 73 -11.15 -7.22 1.55
C SER A 73 -10.16 -6.48 0.64
N ILE A 74 -9.47 -5.46 1.16
CA ILE A 74 -8.46 -4.69 0.42
C ILE A 74 -7.26 -5.58 0.08
N ILE A 75 -6.76 -6.39 1.02
CA ILE A 75 -5.66 -7.32 0.77
C ILE A 75 -6.03 -8.31 -0.35
N LYS A 76 -7.24 -8.88 -0.29
CA LYS A 76 -7.77 -9.77 -1.34
C LYS A 76 -7.91 -9.06 -2.68
N LEU A 77 -8.44 -7.83 -2.69
CA LEU A 77 -8.60 -7.03 -3.91
C LEU A 77 -7.26 -6.72 -4.57
N ILE A 78 -6.24 -6.34 -3.79
CA ILE A 78 -4.87 -6.12 -4.28
C ILE A 78 -4.34 -7.39 -4.94
N ALA A 79 -4.50 -8.53 -4.28
CA ALA A 79 -4.05 -9.81 -4.82
C ALA A 79 -4.76 -10.20 -6.13
N ILE A 80 -6.08 -10.04 -6.24
CA ILE A 80 -6.81 -10.27 -7.49
C ILE A 80 -6.32 -9.31 -8.59
N ALA A 81 -6.13 -8.03 -8.26
CA ALA A 81 -5.71 -7.03 -9.23
C ALA A 81 -4.30 -7.31 -9.79
N ASP A 82 -3.40 -7.85 -8.98
CA ASP A 82 -2.06 -8.30 -9.39
C ASP A 82 -2.10 -9.59 -10.21
N THR A 83 -2.74 -10.64 -9.69
CA THR A 83 -2.68 -11.98 -10.31
C THR A 83 -3.65 -12.18 -11.46
N ARG A 84 -4.77 -11.43 -11.46
CA ARG A 84 -5.94 -11.66 -12.33
C ARG A 84 -6.51 -13.08 -12.24
N ASP A 85 -6.29 -13.76 -11.10
CA ASP A 85 -6.77 -15.12 -10.84
C ASP A 85 -7.60 -15.17 -9.57
N THR A 86 -8.87 -15.58 -9.67
CA THR A 86 -9.79 -15.68 -8.54
C THR A 86 -9.42 -16.80 -7.56
N LYS A 87 -8.61 -17.79 -7.96
CA LYS A 87 -8.09 -18.82 -7.06
C LYS A 87 -7.31 -18.23 -5.90
N ILE A 88 -6.73 -17.03 -6.08
CA ILE A 88 -6.01 -16.31 -5.03
C ILE A 88 -6.89 -16.01 -3.81
N LEU A 89 -8.22 -16.12 -3.92
CA LEU A 89 -9.19 -15.92 -2.84
C LEU A 89 -9.48 -17.17 -2.00
N CYS A 90 -8.90 -18.32 -2.34
CA CYS A 90 -9.10 -19.55 -1.59
C CYS A 90 -8.71 -19.35 -0.12
N GLN A 91 -9.61 -19.73 0.79
CA GLN A 91 -9.43 -19.57 2.24
C GLN A 91 -8.90 -20.83 2.91
N THR A 92 -8.99 -21.98 2.24
CA THR A 92 -8.62 -23.29 2.79
C THR A 92 -7.21 -23.73 2.41
N ASN A 93 -6.49 -22.92 1.64
CA ASN A 93 -5.14 -23.22 1.17
C ASN A 93 -4.16 -22.19 1.75
N GLU A 94 -3.27 -22.67 2.63
CA GLU A 94 -2.27 -21.85 3.32
C GLU A 94 -1.25 -21.21 2.36
N GLU A 95 -0.80 -21.93 1.32
CA GLU A 95 0.14 -21.40 0.33
C GLU A 95 -0.47 -20.22 -0.45
N ILE A 96 -1.75 -20.30 -0.76
CA ILE A 96 -2.49 -19.21 -1.42
C ILE A 96 -2.61 -18.00 -0.48
N GLU A 97 -2.83 -18.23 0.82
CA GLU A 97 -2.82 -17.16 1.81
C GLU A 97 -1.46 -16.49 1.94
N GLU A 98 -0.38 -17.28 2.04
CA GLU A 98 0.99 -16.77 2.08
C GLU A 98 1.32 -15.95 0.83
N ASN A 99 0.87 -16.40 -0.34
CA ASN A 99 1.05 -15.65 -1.59
C ASN A 99 0.29 -14.31 -1.57
N ARG A 100 -0.96 -14.27 -1.08
CA ARG A 100 -1.69 -12.99 -0.89
C ARG A 100 -0.94 -12.04 0.02
N ILE A 101 -0.43 -12.55 1.13
CA ILE A 101 0.32 -11.77 2.12
C ILE A 101 1.58 -11.21 1.47
N LYS A 102 2.33 -12.04 0.75
CA LYS A 102 3.54 -11.63 0.04
C LYS A 102 3.26 -10.53 -0.99
N ILE A 103 2.23 -10.70 -1.82
CA ILE A 103 1.83 -9.67 -2.80
C ILE A 103 1.52 -8.35 -2.08
N PHE A 104 0.73 -8.41 -1.00
CA PHE A 104 0.40 -7.23 -0.21
C PHE A 104 1.65 -6.57 0.40
N GLU A 105 2.56 -7.35 0.98
CA GLU A 105 3.82 -6.84 1.54
C GLU A 105 4.65 -6.11 0.48
N GLU A 106 4.80 -6.68 -0.71
CA GLU A 106 5.60 -6.09 -1.78
C GLU A 106 4.99 -4.81 -2.36
N TYR A 107 3.65 -4.72 -2.41
CA TYR A 107 2.98 -3.47 -2.73
C TYR A 107 3.11 -2.46 -1.59
N ALA A 108 2.94 -2.85 -0.33
CA ALA A 108 3.14 -1.95 0.80
C ALA A 108 4.57 -1.38 0.80
N ASN A 109 5.56 -2.21 0.51
CA ASN A 109 6.96 -1.81 0.38
C ASN A 109 7.16 -0.80 -0.75
N GLY A 110 6.60 -1.05 -1.94
CA GLY A 110 6.64 -0.08 -3.05
C GLY A 110 5.95 1.24 -2.72
N GLY A 111 4.82 1.19 -2.03
CA GLY A 111 4.07 2.38 -1.60
C GLY A 111 4.84 3.22 -0.59
N LEU A 112 5.57 2.57 0.32
CA LEU A 112 6.43 3.25 1.28
C LEU A 112 7.63 3.93 0.60
N GLU A 113 8.12 3.42 -0.54
CA GLU A 113 9.12 4.13 -1.34
C GLU A 113 8.55 5.41 -1.96
N ILE A 114 7.36 5.31 -2.55
CA ILE A 114 6.65 6.47 -3.10
C ILE A 114 6.42 7.51 -2.00
N LEU A 115 5.95 7.08 -0.83
CA LEU A 115 5.71 7.98 0.29
C LEU A 115 6.98 8.64 0.81
N ARG A 116 8.09 7.89 0.90
CA ARG A 116 9.37 8.45 1.30
C ARG A 116 9.79 9.60 0.38
N ASP A 117 9.60 9.44 -0.91
CA ASP A 117 9.97 10.43 -1.91
C ASP A 117 9.02 11.64 -1.89
N GLU A 118 7.71 11.41 -1.77
CA GLU A 118 6.70 12.46 -1.69
C GLU A 118 6.79 13.30 -0.41
N LEU A 119 7.19 12.69 0.70
CA LEU A 119 7.29 13.32 2.02
C LEU A 119 8.69 13.88 2.29
N ARG A 120 9.62 13.75 1.34
CA ARG A 120 11.00 14.19 1.52
C ARG A 120 11.05 15.69 1.83
N GLY A 121 11.66 16.04 2.96
CA GLY A 121 11.79 17.42 3.42
C GLY A 121 10.51 18.01 4.03
N ALA A 122 9.43 17.24 4.16
CA ALA A 122 8.23 17.70 4.83
C ALA A 122 8.42 17.71 6.36
N VAL A 123 8.04 18.83 6.98
CA VAL A 123 8.03 18.98 8.45
C VAL A 123 6.75 18.38 9.05
N ASN A 124 5.62 18.49 8.33
CA ASN A 124 4.34 17.94 8.71
C ASN A 124 3.82 16.96 7.64
N TYR A 125 3.84 15.66 7.94
CA TYR A 125 3.40 14.62 7.00
C TYR A 125 1.90 14.63 6.73
N SER A 126 1.08 15.07 7.69
CA SER A 126 -0.37 15.17 7.51
C SER A 126 -0.74 16.24 6.47
N GLU A 127 -0.11 17.42 6.56
CA GLU A 127 -0.28 18.48 5.55
C GLU A 127 0.23 18.04 4.18
N ARG A 128 1.39 17.38 4.14
CA ARG A 128 1.96 16.92 2.87
C ARG A 128 1.10 15.85 2.20
N LEU A 129 0.58 14.87 2.96
CA LEU A 129 -0.37 13.88 2.43
C LEU A 129 -1.66 14.54 1.94
N LEU A 130 -2.17 15.55 2.66
CA LEU A 130 -3.35 16.28 2.21
C LEU A 130 -3.11 16.93 0.84
N LEU A 131 -1.94 17.53 0.62
CA LEU A 131 -1.57 18.08 -0.69
C LEU A 131 -1.48 17.00 -1.78
N VAL A 132 -0.91 15.83 -1.48
CA VAL A 132 -0.88 14.69 -2.41
C VAL A 132 -2.31 14.28 -2.80
N LEU A 133 -3.21 14.10 -1.82
CA LEU A 133 -4.61 13.75 -2.09
C LEU A 133 -5.36 14.82 -2.90
N ILE A 134 -5.11 16.10 -2.61
CA ILE A 134 -5.66 17.22 -3.38
C ILE A 134 -5.17 17.17 -4.83
N SER A 135 -3.88 16.92 -5.05
CA SER A 135 -3.31 16.81 -6.40
C SER A 135 -3.94 15.68 -7.21
N GLU A 136 -4.21 14.54 -6.55
CA GLU A 136 -4.85 13.37 -7.16
C GLU A 136 -6.33 13.65 -7.52
N ARG A 137 -7.02 14.52 -6.77
CA ARG A 137 -8.39 14.96 -7.10
C ARG A 137 -8.45 15.79 -8.38
N TYR A 138 -7.41 16.59 -8.66
CA TYR A 138 -7.36 17.49 -9.81
C TYR A 138 -6.65 16.91 -11.04
N GLN A 139 -6.03 15.73 -10.92
CA GLN A 139 -5.64 14.94 -12.07
C GLN A 139 -6.93 14.45 -12.76
N LYS A 140 -7.41 15.21 -13.75
CA LYS A 140 -8.42 14.73 -14.69
C LYS A 140 -7.90 13.39 -15.26
N PRO A 141 -8.75 12.36 -15.43
CA PRO A 141 -8.36 11.24 -16.27
C PRO A 141 -7.87 11.83 -17.59
N GLN A 142 -6.64 11.51 -17.99
CA GLN A 142 -6.30 11.67 -19.40
C GLN A 142 -7.40 10.91 -20.16
N PRO A 143 -8.07 11.52 -21.14
CA PRO A 143 -8.98 10.74 -21.96
C PRO A 143 -8.16 9.57 -22.48
N GLU A 144 -8.50 8.36 -22.07
CA GLU A 144 -8.13 7.17 -22.81
C GLU A 144 -8.51 7.53 -24.24
N THR A 145 -7.51 7.59 -25.12
CA THR A 145 -7.67 8.02 -26.52
C THR A 145 -9.01 7.52 -27.03
N GLU A 146 -9.98 8.43 -27.08
CA GLU A 146 -11.32 8.12 -27.55
C GLU A 146 -11.10 7.54 -28.94
N PHE A 147 -11.55 6.30 -29.16
CA PHE A 147 -11.21 5.56 -30.37
C PHE A 147 -11.68 6.36 -31.58
N ASP A 148 -10.75 7.03 -32.25
CA ASP A 148 -11.05 8.04 -33.26
C ASP A 148 -11.43 7.35 -34.57
N LEU A 149 -12.74 7.15 -34.76
CA LEU A 149 -13.31 6.51 -35.94
C LEU A 149 -13.05 7.30 -37.23
N THR A 150 -12.68 8.59 -37.15
CA THR A 150 -12.34 9.37 -38.35
C THR A 150 -11.05 8.89 -39.02
N LYS A 151 -10.18 8.17 -38.29
CA LYS A 151 -8.96 7.55 -38.85
C LYS A 151 -9.24 6.33 -39.73
N PHE A 152 -10.48 5.84 -39.76
CA PHE A 152 -10.90 4.66 -40.52
C PHE A 152 -11.91 4.98 -41.63
N LEU A 153 -12.19 6.25 -41.89
CA LEU A 153 -13.14 6.71 -42.92
C LEU A 153 -12.44 7.32 -44.16
N GLY A 154 -11.19 6.95 -44.41
CA GLY A 154 -10.41 7.35 -45.60
C GLY A 154 -10.35 6.25 -46.65
#